data_AF-A0A9X1WMC7-F1
#
_entry.id   AF-A0A9X1WMC7-F1
#
_cell.length_a   1.000
_cell.length_b   1.000
_cell.length_c   1.000
_cell.angle_alpha   90.00
_cell.angle_beta   90.00
_cell.angle_gamma   90.00
#
_symmetry.space_group_name_H-M   'P 1'
#
loop_
_entity.id
_entity.type
_entity.pdbx_description
1 polymer ?
#
loop_
_entity_poly.entity_id
_entity_poly.type
_entity_poly.pdbx_seq_one_letter_code
_entity_poly.pdbx_strand_id
1 'polypeptide(L)'
;MGPVSSDSKNTNGSSSDGPDRPDPRDVVDGRDFADILMGSGRMDPESSLPLPGEEPTGPSQPAPDAIFLEDDPAMQEPDDQSAVLQSDKSVGPGDEIRDRAEVLGTSARWAAGWSLRFLVIAAALWVLGFALSGLWTGILPVILAIIVCTVLWPVVRLLRKGHVPNALAVLLTIILFFAVIGGIIAAIAPSVSKQIPELVNSGAQGVEQIQEWVAGPPLNLQSDQIDNMIDQATSWVQDQTDQITQTAITGVSAVTSAAITLFVMLVLTFFFLKDGEKFLPMVRRITGRRVGWHLTEVLTRCWNTLGGFIRTQAIVSFIDAFFIGLGLVIMNVPLWGPLAIITFFGGFIPIVGAFTAGALAVLVALVANGFTTALIVLGIVLAVQQLEGNVLQPVLQSRAMKMHAVVVLLSVTVGGGLFGIIGAFLAVPVAAMITEIFRYMGDLTDLATGEKHSADIDFATSAGKQTGAQREQAAQRWQDWRKSLTSDESGEPKPFSRFLAPLLPDDKDSKDGKDGKDGKDDKPSDGSASKQS
;
A
#
# COMPACT_ATOMS: atom_id res chain seq x y z
N MET A 1 -20.66 -49.80 -46.04
CA MET A 1 -20.36 -51.24 -46.04
C MET A 1 -20.04 -51.62 -44.61
N GLY A 2 -20.86 -52.48 -44.00
CA GLY A 2 -20.65 -52.98 -42.63
C GLY A 2 -19.62 -54.12 -42.61
N PRO A 3 -19.81 -55.12 -41.75
CA PRO A 3 -19.47 -55.09 -40.32
C PRO A 3 -18.67 -56.34 -39.92
N VAL A 4 -18.03 -56.39 -38.75
CA VAL A 4 -17.76 -57.67 -38.07
C VAL A 4 -17.87 -57.50 -36.55
N SER A 5 -18.75 -58.32 -35.99
CA SER A 5 -19.01 -58.55 -34.57
C SER A 5 -18.21 -59.77 -34.08
N SER A 6 -17.94 -59.86 -32.77
CA SER A 6 -18.08 -61.09 -31.96
C SER A 6 -17.61 -60.78 -30.53
N ASP A 7 -18.51 -60.68 -29.55
CA ASP A 7 -19.05 -61.77 -28.72
C ASP A 7 -18.00 -62.55 -27.90
N SER A 8 -18.12 -62.47 -26.57
CA SER A 8 -17.84 -63.57 -25.64
C SER A 8 -18.34 -63.22 -24.22
N LYS A 9 -19.20 -64.09 -23.71
CA LYS A 9 -19.93 -64.08 -22.42
C LYS A 9 -19.16 -64.82 -21.31
N ASN A 10 -19.67 -64.66 -20.08
CA ASN A 10 -19.68 -65.59 -18.93
C ASN A 10 -18.39 -65.67 -18.08
N THR A 11 -18.40 -65.84 -16.74
CA THR A 11 -19.44 -66.20 -15.73
C THR A 11 -18.84 -66.07 -14.32
N ASN A 12 -19.71 -65.89 -13.30
CA ASN A 12 -19.61 -66.27 -11.87
C ASN A 12 -18.45 -65.68 -11.04
N GLY A 13 -18.61 -65.12 -9.83
CA GLY A 13 -19.61 -65.32 -8.78
C GLY A 13 -19.00 -66.10 -7.62
N SER A 14 -18.48 -65.42 -6.58
CA SER A 14 -18.53 -65.87 -5.18
C SER A 14 -18.05 -64.78 -4.21
N SER A 15 -18.85 -64.56 -3.17
CA SER A 15 -18.68 -63.67 -2.04
C SER A 15 -17.46 -63.99 -1.16
N SER A 16 -16.82 -62.96 -0.60
CA SER A 16 -16.15 -63.03 0.71
C SER A 16 -16.04 -61.63 1.30
N ASP A 17 -16.61 -61.47 2.49
CA ASP A 17 -16.52 -60.32 3.39
C ASP A 17 -15.14 -59.68 3.46
N GLY A 18 -15.11 -58.35 3.39
CA GLY A 18 -13.99 -57.49 3.72
C GLY A 18 -14.53 -56.09 4.03
N PRO A 19 -13.95 -55.33 4.99
CA PRO A 19 -14.59 -54.15 5.54
C PRO A 19 -14.81 -53.09 4.45
N ASP A 20 -16.01 -52.51 4.45
CA ASP A 20 -16.48 -51.50 3.52
C ASP A 20 -15.41 -50.42 3.26
N ARG A 21 -15.06 -50.24 1.98
CA ARG A 21 -14.33 -49.05 1.53
C ARG A 21 -15.33 -47.90 1.48
N PRO A 22 -15.05 -46.72 2.07
CA PRO A 22 -15.97 -45.59 2.02
C PRO A 22 -16.20 -45.13 0.58
N ASP A 23 -17.45 -44.77 0.27
CA ASP A 23 -17.84 -44.17 -1.01
C ASP A 23 -17.15 -42.79 -1.13
N PRO A 24 -16.49 -42.46 -2.25
CA PRO A 24 -15.90 -41.14 -2.48
C PRO A 24 -16.90 -39.96 -2.45
N ARG A 25 -18.20 -40.22 -2.25
CA ARG A 25 -19.25 -39.22 -2.03
C ARG A 25 -19.45 -38.81 -0.56
N ASP A 26 -18.84 -39.53 0.39
CA ASP A 26 -18.94 -39.21 1.83
C ASP A 26 -17.96 -38.13 2.30
N VAL A 27 -17.06 -37.65 1.42
CA VAL A 27 -16.05 -36.61 1.71
C VAL A 27 -16.63 -35.18 1.68
N VAL A 28 -17.96 -35.03 1.76
CA VAL A 28 -18.63 -33.73 1.64
C VAL A 28 -19.06 -33.16 3.00
N ASP A 29 -18.91 -33.90 4.10
CA ASP A 29 -19.27 -33.39 5.41
C ASP A 29 -18.05 -32.79 6.14
N GLY A 30 -18.05 -31.47 6.31
CA GLY A 30 -16.95 -30.66 6.85
C GLY A 30 -16.69 -30.83 8.35
N ARG A 31 -16.84 -32.04 8.89
CA ARG A 31 -16.62 -32.37 10.30
C ARG A 31 -15.19 -32.85 10.60
N ASP A 32 -14.49 -33.46 9.63
CA ASP A 32 -13.16 -34.03 9.87
C ASP A 32 -11.99 -33.03 9.82
N PHE A 33 -12.17 -31.86 9.17
CA PHE A 33 -11.08 -30.89 9.04
C PHE A 33 -10.89 -30.02 10.30
N ALA A 34 -11.91 -29.95 11.16
CA ALA A 34 -11.87 -29.18 12.41
C ALA A 34 -11.15 -29.95 13.53
N ASP A 35 -11.30 -31.27 13.58
CA ASP A 35 -10.70 -32.13 14.61
C ASP A 35 -9.17 -32.25 14.48
N ILE A 36 -8.65 -32.16 13.24
CA ILE A 36 -7.20 -32.22 12.96
C ILE A 36 -6.49 -30.91 13.37
N LEU A 37 -7.18 -29.76 13.32
CA LEU A 37 -6.61 -28.46 13.65
C LEU A 37 -6.72 -28.09 15.13
N MET A 38 -7.68 -28.67 15.86
CA MET A 38 -7.97 -28.28 17.25
C MET A 38 -7.46 -29.27 18.32
N GLY A 39 -6.77 -30.36 17.94
CA GLY A 39 -6.08 -31.22 18.90
C GLY A 39 -7.00 -31.80 19.98
N SER A 40 -8.26 -32.05 19.68
CA SER A 40 -9.21 -32.69 20.61
C SER A 40 -9.29 -34.19 20.34
N GLY A 41 -8.18 -34.88 20.57
CA GLY A 41 -8.22 -36.33 20.80
C GLY A 41 -8.78 -36.59 22.20
N ARG A 42 -9.73 -37.52 22.32
CA ARG A 42 -10.19 -38.06 23.60
C ARG A 42 -8.96 -38.49 24.44
N MET A 43 -8.88 -38.05 25.69
CA MET A 43 -7.95 -38.61 26.67
C MET A 43 -8.50 -39.94 27.17
N ASP A 44 -7.73 -41.02 27.01
CA ASP A 44 -7.96 -42.31 27.63
C ASP A 44 -7.69 -42.24 29.15
N PRO A 45 -8.50 -42.88 30.00
CA PRO A 45 -8.30 -42.85 31.44
C PRO A 45 -7.43 -44.03 31.85
N GLU A 46 -6.10 -43.91 31.75
CA GLU A 46 -5.16 -44.74 32.52
C GLU A 46 -3.70 -44.29 32.29
N SER A 47 -3.12 -43.60 33.25
CA SER A 47 -1.66 -43.61 33.45
C SER A 47 -1.33 -43.22 34.89
N SER A 48 -1.07 -44.24 35.68
CA SER A 48 -0.61 -44.21 37.05
C SER A 48 0.92 -43.97 37.15
N LEU A 49 1.28 -43.05 38.06
CA LEU A 49 2.46 -43.04 38.97
C LEU A 49 3.86 -42.69 38.39
N PRO A 50 4.85 -42.20 39.20
CA PRO A 50 4.94 -42.25 40.68
C PRO A 50 5.34 -40.95 41.42
N LEU A 51 5.15 -40.93 42.74
CA LEU A 51 5.83 -40.02 43.70
C LEU A 51 6.91 -40.79 44.48
N PRO A 52 8.07 -40.20 44.80
CA PRO A 52 9.02 -40.80 45.73
C PRO A 52 9.12 -40.04 47.07
N GLY A 53 8.94 -40.80 48.16
CA GLY A 53 9.77 -40.73 49.37
C GLY A 53 9.24 -39.91 50.55
N GLU A 54 8.49 -40.54 51.47
CA GLU A 54 8.97 -40.91 52.82
C GLU A 54 7.84 -41.55 53.65
N GLU A 55 8.13 -42.73 54.18
CA GLU A 55 7.46 -43.44 55.29
C GLU A 55 8.61 -44.14 56.07
N PRO A 56 8.46 -44.66 57.31
CA PRO A 56 7.25 -44.85 58.10
C PRO A 56 7.39 -44.48 59.61
N THR A 57 6.32 -44.56 60.40
CA THR A 57 6.29 -45.25 61.71
C THR A 57 4.87 -45.23 62.31
N GLY A 58 4.30 -46.41 62.55
CA GLY A 58 3.29 -46.65 63.61
C GLY A 58 3.94 -47.40 64.78
N PRO A 59 3.20 -48.03 65.73
CA PRO A 59 1.73 -48.11 65.88
C PRO A 59 1.21 -47.89 67.34
N SER A 60 -0.12 -47.97 67.54
CA SER A 60 -0.89 -48.53 68.71
C SER A 60 -2.07 -47.71 69.30
N GLN A 61 -3.22 -48.39 69.42
CA GLN A 61 -4.57 -48.08 70.01
C GLN A 61 -4.60 -47.97 71.56
N PRO A 62 -5.75 -47.80 72.30
CA PRO A 62 -7.14 -47.35 71.99
C PRO A 62 -7.74 -46.30 72.99
N ALA A 63 -9.05 -46.02 72.85
CA ALA A 63 -9.98 -45.09 73.54
C ALA A 63 -10.09 -45.18 75.09
N PRO A 64 -10.85 -44.25 75.73
CA PRO A 64 -12.17 -44.68 76.26
C PRO A 64 -13.31 -43.64 76.23
N ASP A 65 -14.52 -44.18 76.30
CA ASP A 65 -15.80 -43.52 76.60
C ASP A 65 -15.84 -42.88 78.00
N ALA A 66 -16.61 -41.79 78.17
CA ALA A 66 -17.56 -41.65 79.28
C ALA A 66 -18.43 -40.37 79.17
N ILE A 67 -19.73 -40.60 79.29
CA ILE A 67 -20.85 -39.68 79.51
C ILE A 67 -20.83 -39.19 80.98
N PHE A 68 -21.66 -38.16 81.31
CA PHE A 68 -22.08 -37.60 82.63
C PHE A 68 -21.60 -36.15 82.83
N LEU A 69 -22.40 -35.09 83.12
CA LEU A 69 -23.67 -34.91 83.85
C LEU A 69 -24.43 -33.62 83.40
N GLU A 70 -25.72 -33.58 83.72
CA GLU A 70 -26.71 -32.49 83.60
C GLU A 70 -26.47 -31.23 84.46
N ASP A 71 -27.06 -30.13 83.96
CA ASP A 71 -27.83 -29.04 84.61
C ASP A 71 -27.20 -27.87 85.43
N ASP A 72 -27.51 -26.67 84.89
CA ASP A 72 -28.00 -25.43 85.54
C ASP A 72 -27.00 -24.35 86.07
N PRO A 73 -27.41 -23.08 86.34
CA PRO A 73 -27.26 -21.94 85.42
C PRO A 73 -26.67 -20.67 86.09
N ALA A 74 -26.72 -19.55 85.36
CA ALA A 74 -26.68 -18.14 85.81
C ALA A 74 -25.36 -17.32 85.72
N MET A 75 -25.48 -16.22 84.95
CA MET A 75 -25.05 -14.83 85.21
C MET A 75 -23.55 -14.43 85.26
N GLN A 76 -23.27 -13.45 84.38
CA GLN A 76 -22.38 -12.27 84.51
C GLN A 76 -20.86 -12.38 84.26
N GLU A 77 -20.47 -11.85 83.08
CA GLU A 77 -19.38 -10.90 82.69
C GLU A 77 -18.02 -10.84 83.46
N PRO A 78 -16.90 -10.33 82.87
CA PRO A 78 -16.76 -9.51 81.64
C PRO A 78 -15.56 -9.88 80.73
N ASP A 79 -15.36 -9.04 79.69
CA ASP A 79 -14.14 -8.77 78.91
C ASP A 79 -13.72 -9.81 77.87
N ASP A 80 -14.04 -9.54 76.60
CA ASP A 80 -12.98 -9.69 75.60
C ASP A 80 -13.08 -8.78 74.37
N GLN A 81 -11.88 -8.44 73.91
CA GLN A 81 -11.51 -7.53 72.85
C GLN A 81 -12.26 -7.80 71.54
N SER A 82 -13.21 -6.93 71.20
CA SER A 82 -13.88 -6.91 69.89
C SER A 82 -13.84 -5.51 69.29
N ALA A 83 -12.62 -5.02 69.05
CA ALA A 83 -12.39 -3.96 68.09
C ALA A 83 -11.43 -4.49 67.02
N VAL A 84 -11.79 -4.28 65.76
CA VAL A 84 -11.10 -4.70 64.54
C VAL A 84 -11.41 -6.13 64.11
N LEU A 85 -12.54 -6.29 63.41
CA LEU A 85 -12.70 -7.02 62.14
C LEU A 85 -14.20 -6.96 61.79
N GLN A 86 -14.69 -5.78 61.41
CA GLN A 86 -15.96 -5.69 60.70
C GLN A 86 -15.73 -6.29 59.30
N SER A 87 -16.16 -7.54 59.14
CA SER A 87 -16.26 -8.20 57.84
C SER A 87 -17.26 -7.42 56.97
N ASP A 88 -16.77 -6.83 55.89
CA ASP A 88 -17.58 -6.28 54.81
C ASP A 88 -18.45 -7.41 54.22
N LYS A 89 -19.75 -7.38 54.56
CA LYS A 89 -20.78 -8.31 54.06
C LYS A 89 -21.35 -7.78 52.75
N SER A 90 -20.54 -7.76 51.69
CA SER A 90 -21.01 -7.39 50.34
C SER A 90 -20.67 -8.40 49.23
N VAL A 91 -20.08 -9.56 49.54
CA VAL A 91 -19.80 -10.59 48.53
C VAL A 91 -20.53 -11.89 48.90
N GLY A 92 -21.54 -12.24 48.10
CA GLY A 92 -22.27 -13.51 48.24
C GLY A 92 -21.45 -14.70 47.69
N PRO A 93 -21.73 -15.94 48.13
CA PRO A 93 -21.09 -17.14 47.61
C PRO A 93 -21.60 -17.42 46.19
N GLY A 94 -21.00 -16.75 45.20
CA GLY A 94 -21.42 -16.79 43.80
C GLY A 94 -20.80 -15.72 42.91
N ASP A 95 -20.19 -14.68 43.48
CA ASP A 95 -19.40 -13.72 42.69
C ASP A 95 -18.01 -14.30 42.44
N GLU A 96 -17.88 -15.04 41.34
CA GLU A 96 -16.60 -15.47 40.79
C GLU A 96 -15.84 -14.21 40.31
N ILE A 97 -15.06 -13.60 41.19
CA ILE A 97 -14.19 -12.47 40.85
C ILE A 97 -13.15 -13.01 39.86
N ARG A 98 -13.38 -12.73 38.57
CA ARG A 98 -12.54 -13.19 37.47
C ARG A 98 -11.07 -12.91 37.76
N ASP A 99 -10.27 -13.97 37.84
CA ASP A 99 -8.87 -13.89 38.21
C ASP A 99 -8.11 -12.96 37.24
N ARG A 100 -7.29 -12.07 37.78
CA ARG A 100 -6.46 -11.15 37.00
C ARG A 100 -5.53 -11.92 36.05
N ALA A 101 -5.11 -13.13 36.43
CA ALA A 101 -4.31 -14.01 35.58
C ALA A 101 -5.06 -14.43 34.30
N GLU A 102 -6.38 -14.58 34.36
CA GLU A 102 -7.20 -14.96 33.21
C GLU A 102 -7.41 -13.80 32.23
N VAL A 103 -7.54 -12.57 32.76
CA VAL A 103 -7.64 -11.32 31.99
C VAL A 103 -6.30 -10.96 31.33
N LEU A 104 -5.19 -11.12 32.06
CA LEU A 104 -3.84 -10.97 31.50
C LEU A 104 -3.53 -12.08 30.48
N GLY A 105 -4.01 -13.30 30.70
CA GLY A 105 -3.86 -14.41 29.75
C GLY A 105 -4.61 -14.21 28.44
N THR A 106 -5.82 -13.64 28.48
CA THR A 106 -6.62 -13.35 27.26
C THR A 106 -6.00 -12.23 26.43
N SER A 107 -5.59 -11.13 27.07
CA SER A 107 -4.88 -10.02 26.41
C SER A 107 -3.52 -10.44 25.85
N ALA A 108 -2.77 -11.27 26.58
CA ALA A 108 -1.50 -11.85 26.10
C ALA A 108 -1.69 -12.79 24.90
N ARG A 109 -2.73 -13.65 24.90
CA ARG A 109 -3.04 -14.53 23.76
C ARG A 109 -3.46 -13.73 22.51
N TRP A 110 -4.21 -12.65 22.70
CA TRP A 110 -4.57 -11.76 21.60
C TRP A 110 -3.35 -11.05 21.02
N ALA A 111 -2.50 -10.47 21.88
CA ALA A 111 -1.23 -9.87 21.48
C ALA A 111 -0.28 -10.87 20.81
N ALA A 112 -0.19 -12.10 21.32
CA ALA A 112 0.61 -13.18 20.75
C ALA A 112 0.08 -13.63 19.39
N GLY A 113 -1.24 -13.67 19.20
CA GLY A 113 -1.85 -13.95 17.90
C GLY A 113 -1.51 -12.88 16.85
N TRP A 114 -1.55 -11.60 17.25
CA TRP A 114 -1.16 -10.49 16.38
C TRP A 114 0.34 -10.45 16.10
N SER A 115 1.18 -10.70 17.11
CA SER A 115 2.63 -10.73 16.92
C SER A 115 3.06 -11.90 16.03
N LEU A 116 2.45 -13.08 16.18
CA LEU A 116 2.70 -14.22 15.31
C LEU A 116 2.28 -13.92 13.86
N ARG A 117 1.10 -13.34 13.64
CA ARG A 117 0.65 -12.93 12.30
C ARG A 117 1.59 -11.89 11.70
N PHE A 118 2.02 -10.90 12.47
CA PHE A 118 3.00 -9.91 12.03
C PHE A 118 4.33 -10.56 11.67
N LEU A 119 4.81 -11.50 12.47
CA LEU A 119 6.05 -12.24 12.23
C LEU A 119 5.95 -13.11 10.97
N VAL A 120 4.82 -13.79 10.75
CA VAL A 120 4.56 -14.56 9.53
C VAL A 120 4.50 -13.64 8.31
N ILE A 121 3.86 -12.48 8.41
CA ILE A 121 3.86 -11.48 7.33
C ILE A 121 5.27 -10.96 7.07
N ALA A 122 6.02 -10.62 8.11
CA ALA A 122 7.40 -10.15 7.99
C ALA A 122 8.32 -11.23 7.37
N ALA A 123 8.17 -12.49 7.79
CA ALA A 123 8.88 -13.62 7.21
C ALA A 123 8.49 -13.85 5.75
N ALA A 124 7.19 -13.77 5.41
CA ALA A 124 6.72 -13.86 4.04
C ALA A 124 7.27 -12.72 3.17
N LEU A 125 7.30 -11.48 3.69
CA LEU A 125 7.90 -10.33 3.01
C LEU A 125 9.41 -10.47 2.87
N TRP A 126 10.10 -11.04 3.85
CA TRP A 126 11.54 -11.30 3.79
C TRP A 126 11.88 -12.38 2.76
N VAL A 127 11.13 -13.50 2.76
CA VAL A 127 11.27 -14.56 1.75
C VAL A 127 10.92 -14.03 0.37
N LEU A 128 9.86 -13.23 0.24
CA LEU A 128 9.50 -12.55 -0.99
C LEU A 128 10.64 -11.63 -1.45
N GLY A 129 11.19 -10.80 -0.56
CA GLY A 129 12.31 -9.92 -0.84
C GLY A 129 13.58 -10.67 -1.26
N PHE A 130 13.88 -11.80 -0.60
CA PHE A 130 15.00 -12.65 -0.93
C PHE A 130 14.82 -13.32 -2.31
N ALA A 131 13.63 -13.87 -2.57
CA ALA A 131 13.31 -14.43 -3.88
C ALA A 131 13.32 -13.37 -4.99
N LEU A 132 12.80 -12.17 -4.70
CA LEU A 132 12.83 -11.02 -5.60
C LEU A 132 14.25 -10.50 -5.85
N SER A 133 15.18 -10.64 -4.90
CA SER A 133 16.55 -10.15 -5.07
C SER A 133 17.27 -10.84 -6.23
N GLY A 134 17.05 -12.15 -6.45
CA GLY A 134 17.57 -12.87 -7.61
C GLY A 134 16.78 -12.64 -8.91
N LEU A 135 15.52 -12.23 -8.80
CA LEU A 135 14.61 -11.95 -9.93
C LEU A 135 14.62 -10.47 -10.36
N TRP A 136 15.27 -9.59 -9.62
CA TRP A 136 15.21 -8.14 -9.81
C TRP A 136 15.62 -7.72 -11.23
N THR A 137 16.65 -8.37 -11.78
CA THR A 137 17.12 -8.17 -13.16
C THR A 137 16.03 -8.42 -14.20
N GLY A 138 15.08 -9.33 -13.93
CA GLY A 138 13.94 -9.61 -14.80
C GLY A 138 12.68 -8.78 -14.50
N ILE A 139 12.48 -8.37 -13.24
CA ILE A 139 11.30 -7.57 -12.83
C ILE A 139 11.43 -6.11 -13.30
N LEU A 140 12.63 -5.54 -13.24
CA LEU A 140 12.86 -4.16 -13.64
C LEU A 140 12.35 -3.85 -15.07
N PRO A 141 12.72 -4.59 -16.13
CA PRO A 141 12.21 -4.32 -17.48
C PRO A 141 10.70 -4.52 -17.59
N VAL A 142 10.08 -5.38 -16.77
CA VAL A 142 8.62 -5.54 -16.72
C VAL A 142 7.96 -4.29 -16.17
N ILE A 143 8.45 -3.76 -15.04
CA ILE A 143 7.90 -2.53 -14.44
C ILE A 143 8.08 -1.35 -15.39
N LEU A 144 9.26 -1.20 -15.97
CA LEU A 144 9.54 -0.15 -16.96
C LEU A 144 8.62 -0.29 -18.18
N ALA A 145 8.41 -1.51 -18.69
CA ALA A 145 7.50 -1.75 -19.80
C ALA A 145 6.05 -1.36 -19.48
N ILE A 146 5.56 -1.65 -18.27
CA ILE A 146 4.22 -1.25 -17.83
C ILE A 146 4.10 0.29 -17.82
N ILE A 147 5.10 0.99 -17.29
CA ILE A 147 5.11 2.46 -17.27
C ILE A 147 5.14 3.04 -18.68
N VAL A 148 6.04 2.55 -19.53
CA VAL A 148 6.11 2.97 -20.94
C VAL A 148 4.77 2.68 -21.63
N CYS A 149 4.13 1.54 -21.36
CA CYS A 149 2.79 1.26 -21.89
C CYS A 149 1.76 2.32 -21.46
N THR A 150 1.78 2.80 -20.22
CA THR A 150 0.85 3.86 -19.80
C THR A 150 1.06 5.17 -20.55
N VAL A 151 2.31 5.53 -20.87
CA VAL A 151 2.66 6.73 -21.66
C VAL A 151 2.22 6.57 -23.11
N LEU A 152 2.45 5.40 -23.71
CA LEU A 152 2.20 5.14 -25.14
C LEU A 152 0.72 4.79 -25.43
N TRP A 153 -0.04 4.35 -24.43
CA TRP A 153 -1.44 3.92 -24.59
C TRP A 153 -2.35 4.96 -25.26
N PRO A 154 -2.31 6.27 -24.91
CA PRO A 154 -3.15 7.27 -25.57
C PRO A 154 -2.92 7.33 -27.09
N VAL A 155 -1.66 7.23 -27.52
CA VAL A 155 -1.27 7.27 -28.95
C VAL A 155 -1.73 6.02 -29.67
N VAL A 156 -1.50 4.83 -29.08
CA VAL A 156 -2.01 3.57 -29.65
C VAL A 156 -3.53 3.59 -29.76
N ARG A 157 -4.22 4.11 -28.75
CA ARG A 157 -5.68 4.22 -28.75
C ARG A 157 -6.18 5.14 -29.87
N LEU A 158 -5.49 6.24 -30.16
CA LEU A 158 -5.82 7.13 -31.27
C LEU A 158 -5.64 6.43 -32.63
N LEU A 159 -4.53 5.70 -32.81
CA LEU A 159 -4.29 4.92 -34.04
C LEU A 159 -5.32 3.80 -34.22
N ARG A 160 -5.68 3.08 -33.15
CA ARG A 160 -6.73 2.05 -33.19
C ARG A 160 -8.10 2.61 -33.54
N LYS A 161 -8.44 3.81 -33.03
CA LYS A 161 -9.66 4.52 -33.44
C LYS A 161 -9.65 4.89 -34.92
N GLY A 162 -8.46 5.10 -35.50
CA GLY A 162 -8.25 5.27 -36.94
C GLY A 162 -8.26 3.97 -37.76
N HIS A 163 -8.75 2.86 -37.21
CA HIS A 163 -8.81 1.53 -37.86
C HIS A 163 -7.44 0.90 -38.20
N VAL A 164 -6.35 1.35 -37.57
CA VAL A 164 -5.04 0.72 -37.73
C VAL A 164 -5.00 -0.63 -36.97
N PRO A 165 -4.55 -1.73 -37.60
CA PRO A 165 -4.43 -3.03 -36.93
C PRO A 165 -3.56 -2.97 -35.66
N ASN A 166 -3.92 -3.75 -34.63
CA ASN A 166 -3.32 -3.65 -33.30
C ASN A 166 -1.78 -3.69 -33.27
N ALA A 167 -1.15 -4.62 -34.01
CA ALA A 167 0.31 -4.74 -34.04
C ALA A 167 0.97 -3.54 -34.73
N LEU A 168 0.34 -3.02 -35.78
CA LEU A 168 0.85 -1.90 -36.56
C LEU A 168 0.71 -0.58 -35.79
N ALA A 169 -0.40 -0.39 -35.08
CA ALA A 169 -0.62 0.75 -34.19
C ALA A 169 0.46 0.82 -33.08
N VAL A 170 0.79 -0.32 -32.47
CA VAL A 170 1.84 -0.40 -31.44
C VAL A 170 3.22 -0.13 -32.04
N LEU A 171 3.55 -0.77 -33.18
CA LEU A 171 4.84 -0.58 -33.83
C LEU A 171 5.07 0.89 -34.24
N LEU A 172 4.08 1.51 -34.88
CA LEU A 172 4.15 2.93 -35.25
C LEU A 172 4.30 3.82 -34.03
N THR A 173 3.63 3.52 -32.92
CA THR A 173 3.75 4.31 -31.69
C THR A 173 5.14 4.20 -31.08
N ILE A 174 5.73 3.00 -31.03
CA ILE A 174 7.09 2.80 -30.53
C ILE A 174 8.10 3.53 -31.43
N ILE A 175 7.97 3.41 -32.75
CA ILE A 175 8.84 4.12 -33.70
C ILE A 175 8.69 5.64 -33.53
N LEU A 176 7.46 6.14 -33.43
CA LEU A 176 7.19 7.56 -33.20
C LEU A 176 7.79 8.05 -31.89
N PHE A 177 7.67 7.28 -30.81
CA PHE A 177 8.24 7.62 -29.51
C PHE A 177 9.77 7.79 -29.59
N PHE A 178 10.48 6.84 -30.19
CA PHE A 178 11.93 6.96 -30.38
C PHE A 178 12.32 8.04 -31.39
N ALA A 179 11.52 8.25 -32.43
CA ALA A 179 11.75 9.32 -33.40
C ALA A 179 11.62 10.70 -32.75
N VAL A 180 10.65 10.90 -31.86
CA VAL A 180 10.47 12.15 -31.11
C VAL A 180 11.63 12.35 -30.14
N ILE A 181 11.97 11.36 -29.31
CA ILE A 181 13.08 11.48 -28.36
C ILE A 181 14.41 11.68 -29.09
N GLY A 182 14.69 10.84 -30.09
CA GLY A 182 15.91 10.93 -30.89
C GLY A 182 16.00 12.24 -31.66
N GLY A 183 14.88 12.73 -32.20
CA GLY A 183 14.81 14.03 -32.88
C GLY A 183 15.09 15.20 -31.94
N ILE A 184 14.54 15.16 -30.72
CA ILE A 184 14.81 16.17 -29.69
C ILE A 184 16.30 16.17 -29.30
N ILE A 185 16.88 14.99 -29.04
CA ILE A 185 18.32 14.86 -28.71
C ILE A 185 19.18 15.35 -29.87
N ALA A 186 18.87 14.95 -31.10
CA ALA A 186 19.62 15.36 -32.30
C ALA A 186 19.55 16.87 -32.55
N ALA A 187 18.41 17.51 -32.25
CA ALA A 187 18.28 18.96 -32.37
C ALA A 187 19.16 19.72 -31.37
N ILE A 188 19.45 19.13 -30.21
CA ILE A 188 20.11 19.81 -29.09
C ILE A 188 21.58 19.43 -28.94
N ALA A 189 21.97 18.23 -29.38
CA ALA A 189 23.37 17.80 -29.38
C ALA A 189 24.34 18.85 -29.95
N PRO A 190 24.03 19.57 -31.06
CA PRO A 190 24.90 20.63 -31.56
C PRO A 190 25.00 21.83 -30.60
N SER A 191 23.91 22.22 -29.95
CA SER A 191 23.91 23.33 -28.99
C SER A 191 24.76 23.00 -27.77
N VAL A 192 24.61 21.79 -27.22
CA VAL A 192 25.44 21.31 -26.10
C VAL A 192 26.91 21.27 -26.50
N SER A 193 27.22 20.64 -27.63
CA SER A 193 28.60 20.49 -28.11
C SER A 193 29.31 21.81 -28.35
N LYS A 194 28.59 22.84 -28.80
CA LYS A 194 29.15 24.17 -29.06
C LYS A 194 29.29 25.01 -27.79
N GLN A 195 28.40 24.82 -26.83
CA GLN A 195 28.33 25.65 -25.62
C GLN A 195 29.17 25.09 -24.46
N ILE A 196 29.51 23.79 -24.44
CA ILE A 196 30.39 23.22 -23.40
C ILE A 196 31.73 23.98 -23.28
N PRO A 197 32.49 24.24 -24.36
CA PRO A 197 33.76 24.97 -24.24
C PRO A 197 33.58 26.39 -23.68
N GLU A 198 32.50 27.08 -24.07
CA GLU A 198 32.16 28.40 -23.53
C GLU A 198 31.84 28.33 -22.05
N LEU A 199 31.05 27.34 -21.60
CA LEU A 199 30.76 27.14 -20.17
C LEU A 199 32.01 26.85 -19.34
N VAL A 200 32.94 26.05 -19.85
CA VAL A 200 34.19 25.77 -19.14
C VAL A 200 35.01 27.04 -18.96
N ASN A 201 35.11 27.86 -20.02
CA ASN A 201 35.85 29.13 -19.96
C ASN A 201 35.16 30.19 -19.09
N SER A 202 33.84 30.31 -19.19
CA SER A 202 33.04 31.19 -18.32
C SER A 202 33.04 30.70 -16.87
N GLY A 203 33.21 29.39 -16.64
CA GLY A 203 33.31 28.80 -15.29
C GLY A 203 34.42 29.42 -14.47
N ALA A 204 35.60 29.57 -15.05
CA ALA A 204 36.73 30.22 -14.40
C ALA A 204 36.42 31.69 -14.04
N GLN A 205 35.79 32.44 -14.95
CA GLN A 205 35.42 33.84 -14.72
C GLN A 205 34.28 33.99 -13.69
N GLY A 206 33.33 33.05 -13.65
CA GLY A 206 32.26 33.04 -12.67
C GLY A 206 32.78 32.82 -11.24
N VAL A 207 33.80 31.98 -11.07
CA VAL A 207 34.48 31.79 -9.79
C VAL A 207 35.19 33.07 -9.33
N GLU A 208 35.89 33.77 -10.24
CA GLU A 208 36.51 35.06 -9.95
C GLU A 208 35.48 36.12 -9.54
N GLN A 209 34.33 36.20 -10.21
CA GLN A 209 33.26 37.14 -9.84
C GLN A 209 32.64 36.84 -8.48
N ILE A 210 32.51 35.57 -8.11
CA ILE A 210 32.04 35.17 -6.78
C ILE A 210 33.08 35.57 -5.73
N GLN A 211 34.37 35.33 -6.00
CA GLN A 211 35.46 35.78 -5.13
C GLN A 211 35.41 37.29 -4.92
N GLU A 212 35.28 38.09 -5.98
CA GLU A 212 35.18 39.55 -5.90
C GLU A 212 33.93 40.02 -5.13
N TRP A 213 32.78 39.36 -5.33
CA TRP A 213 31.54 39.71 -4.63
C TRP A 213 31.58 39.35 -3.14
N VAL A 214 32.13 38.18 -2.81
CA VAL A 214 32.24 37.71 -1.41
C VAL A 214 33.34 38.48 -0.66
N ALA A 215 34.42 38.86 -1.35
CA ALA A 215 35.46 39.74 -0.81
C ALA A 215 34.98 41.19 -0.70
N GLY A 216 33.97 41.58 -1.49
CA GLY A 216 33.36 42.90 -1.46
C GLY A 216 32.34 43.11 -0.32
N PRO A 217 31.92 44.36 -0.07
CA PRO A 217 30.85 44.66 0.87
C PRO A 217 29.52 44.04 0.37
N PRO A 218 28.70 43.38 1.22
CA PRO A 218 28.67 43.46 2.69
C PRO A 218 29.35 42.30 3.45
N LEU A 219 29.97 41.33 2.76
CA LEU A 219 30.44 40.08 3.39
C LEU A 219 31.91 40.11 3.82
N ASN A 220 32.79 40.83 3.11
CA ASN A 220 34.22 41.04 3.46
C ASN A 220 34.95 39.78 3.99
N LEU A 221 34.72 38.60 3.41
CA LEU A 221 35.41 37.38 3.84
C LEU A 221 36.84 37.34 3.28
N GLN A 222 37.80 36.93 4.11
CA GLN A 222 39.22 36.83 3.73
C GLN A 222 39.47 35.77 2.63
N SER A 223 40.28 36.15 1.66
CA SER A 223 40.69 35.37 0.46
C SER A 223 41.13 33.94 0.76
N ASP A 224 41.82 33.75 1.89
CA ASP A 224 42.57 32.52 2.19
C ASP A 224 41.65 31.32 2.44
N GLN A 225 40.45 31.54 2.98
CA GLN A 225 39.45 30.47 3.16
C GLN A 225 38.74 30.12 1.85
N ILE A 226 38.59 31.08 0.94
CA ILE A 226 37.91 30.90 -0.33
C ILE A 226 38.81 30.16 -1.33
N ASP A 227 40.10 30.50 -1.38
CA ASP A 227 41.07 29.80 -2.24
C ASP A 227 41.18 28.32 -1.84
N ASN A 228 41.23 28.00 -0.54
CA ASN A 228 41.22 26.63 -0.05
C ASN A 228 39.93 25.86 -0.40
N MET A 229 38.76 26.53 -0.40
CA MET A 229 37.49 25.90 -0.81
C MET A 229 37.43 25.66 -2.33
N ILE A 230 38.00 26.56 -3.13
CA ILE A 230 38.06 26.44 -4.59
C ILE A 230 39.05 25.35 -5.00
N ASP A 231 40.22 25.27 -4.35
CA ASP A 231 41.17 24.19 -4.57
C ASP A 231 40.58 22.83 -4.20
N GLN A 232 39.81 22.74 -3.10
CA GLN A 232 39.07 21.53 -2.73
C GLN A 232 37.95 21.18 -3.72
N ALA A 233 37.23 22.17 -4.26
CA ALA A 233 36.22 21.94 -5.28
C ALA A 233 36.86 21.46 -6.59
N THR A 234 38.00 22.04 -6.97
CA THR A 234 38.73 21.70 -8.19
C THR A 234 39.36 20.31 -8.09
N SER A 235 39.96 19.96 -6.93
CA SER A 235 40.49 18.62 -6.69
C SER A 235 39.38 17.57 -6.64
N TRP A 236 38.23 17.87 -6.02
CA TRP A 236 37.07 16.98 -6.03
C TRP A 236 36.57 16.71 -7.45
N VAL A 237 36.51 17.73 -8.32
CA VAL A 237 36.13 17.55 -9.73
C VAL A 237 37.15 16.70 -10.49
N GLN A 238 38.46 16.90 -10.26
CA GLN A 238 39.53 16.12 -10.89
C GLN A 238 39.51 14.66 -10.44
N ASP A 239 39.39 14.41 -9.12
CA ASP A 239 39.28 13.07 -8.55
C ASP A 239 38.05 12.32 -9.07
N GLN A 240 36.92 13.03 -9.27
CA GLN A 240 35.72 12.45 -9.84
C GLN A 240 35.87 12.18 -11.35
N THR A 241 36.65 13.00 -12.06
CA THR A 241 36.96 12.78 -13.48
C THR A 241 37.81 11.52 -13.68
N ASP A 242 38.74 11.24 -12.77
CA ASP A 242 39.53 10.01 -12.77
C ASP A 242 38.68 8.77 -12.41
N GLN A 243 37.72 8.91 -11.49
CA GLN A 243 36.72 7.85 -11.23
C GLN A 243 35.78 7.59 -12.42
N ILE A 244 35.34 8.65 -13.11
CA ILE A 244 34.53 8.54 -14.34
C ILE A 244 35.32 7.83 -15.43
N THR A 245 36.63 8.11 -15.53
CA THR A 245 37.53 7.47 -16.51
C THR A 245 37.77 5.99 -16.16
N GLN A 246 37.91 5.61 -14.88
CA GLN A 246 37.98 4.20 -14.47
C GLN A 246 36.65 3.45 -14.68
N THR A 247 35.51 4.14 -14.58
CA THR A 247 34.17 3.60 -14.89
C THR A 247 34.01 3.26 -16.38
N ALA A 248 34.85 3.81 -17.27
CA ALA A 248 34.82 3.48 -18.69
C ALA A 248 35.22 2.01 -18.98
N ILE A 249 36.04 1.39 -18.12
CA ILE A 249 36.49 -0.01 -18.29
C ILE A 249 35.44 -1.02 -17.76
N THR A 250 34.69 -0.66 -16.72
CA THR A 250 33.48 -1.40 -16.27
C THR A 250 32.22 -1.03 -17.07
N GLY A 251 32.29 0.01 -17.90
CA GLY A 251 31.19 0.50 -18.72
C GLY A 251 30.67 -0.49 -19.75
N VAL A 252 31.51 -1.41 -20.26
CA VAL A 252 31.08 -2.38 -21.28
C VAL A 252 30.03 -3.35 -20.73
N SER A 253 30.18 -3.83 -19.49
CA SER A 253 29.20 -4.73 -18.86
C SER A 253 27.92 -3.99 -18.46
N ALA A 254 28.03 -2.76 -17.99
CA ALA A 254 26.88 -1.90 -17.66
C ALA A 254 26.06 -1.54 -18.91
N VAL A 255 26.73 -1.14 -20.00
CA VAL A 255 26.08 -0.82 -21.29
C VAL A 255 25.41 -2.06 -21.88
N THR A 256 26.07 -3.23 -21.81
CA THR A 256 25.48 -4.49 -22.28
C THR A 256 24.24 -4.85 -21.47
N SER A 257 24.30 -4.76 -20.14
CA SER A 257 23.16 -5.03 -19.26
C SER A 257 22.01 -4.05 -19.48
N ALA A 258 22.32 -2.77 -19.66
CA ALA A 258 21.33 -1.74 -19.99
C ALA A 258 20.69 -1.98 -21.36
N ALA A 259 21.47 -2.37 -22.37
CA ALA A 259 20.97 -2.69 -23.70
C ALA A 259 20.04 -3.91 -23.70
N ILE A 260 20.40 -4.97 -22.95
CA ILE A 260 19.53 -6.14 -22.75
C ILE A 260 18.25 -5.73 -22.04
N THR A 261 18.35 -4.95 -20.95
CA THR A 261 17.19 -4.47 -20.19
C THR A 261 16.26 -3.63 -21.06
N LEU A 262 16.83 -2.71 -21.86
CA LEU A 262 16.10 -1.88 -22.82
C LEU A 262 15.42 -2.75 -23.88
N PHE A 263 16.13 -3.71 -24.46
CA PHE A 263 15.57 -4.61 -25.46
C PHE A 263 14.39 -5.42 -24.91
N VAL A 264 14.56 -6.04 -23.73
CA VAL A 264 13.49 -6.80 -23.06
C VAL A 264 12.31 -5.88 -22.73
N MET A 265 12.57 -4.69 -22.19
CA MET A 265 11.54 -3.70 -21.89
C MET A 265 10.75 -3.30 -23.15
N LEU A 266 11.40 -3.12 -24.30
CA LEU A 266 10.73 -2.80 -25.56
C LEU A 266 9.89 -3.94 -26.11
N VAL A 267 10.42 -5.16 -26.05
CA VAL A 267 9.68 -6.36 -26.45
C VAL A 267 8.44 -6.54 -25.57
N LEU A 268 8.59 -6.40 -24.24
CA LEU A 268 7.48 -6.47 -23.30
C LEU A 268 6.46 -5.35 -23.54
N THR A 269 6.92 -4.12 -23.79
CA THR A 269 6.06 -2.98 -24.13
C THR A 269 5.22 -3.30 -25.37
N PHE A 270 5.85 -3.86 -26.42
CA PHE A 270 5.13 -4.26 -27.62
C PHE A 270 4.01 -5.27 -27.30
N PHE A 271 4.32 -6.34 -26.57
CA PHE A 271 3.34 -7.38 -26.24
C PHE A 271 2.24 -6.87 -25.29
N PHE A 272 2.59 -6.14 -24.24
CA PHE A 272 1.62 -5.57 -23.30
C PHE A 272 0.67 -4.60 -23.98
N LEU A 273 1.16 -3.77 -24.89
CA LEU A 273 0.32 -2.81 -25.60
C LEU A 273 -0.53 -3.51 -26.66
N LYS A 274 0.02 -4.50 -27.38
CA LYS A 274 -0.69 -5.29 -28.40
C LYS A 274 -1.82 -6.13 -27.80
N ASP A 275 -1.54 -6.88 -26.73
CA ASP A 275 -2.43 -7.90 -26.17
C ASP A 275 -3.04 -7.50 -24.81
N GLY A 276 -2.84 -6.26 -24.35
CA GLY A 276 -3.33 -5.79 -23.04
C GLY A 276 -4.83 -5.95 -22.81
N GLU A 277 -5.66 -5.81 -23.85
CA GLU A 277 -7.12 -6.02 -23.74
C GLU A 277 -7.49 -7.48 -23.43
N LYS A 278 -6.62 -8.43 -23.80
CA LYS A 278 -6.81 -9.87 -23.54
C LYS A 278 -6.31 -10.29 -22.16
N PHE A 279 -5.55 -9.43 -21.46
CA PHE A 279 -4.95 -9.74 -20.17
C PHE A 279 -6.02 -9.99 -19.09
N LEU A 280 -6.95 -9.07 -18.88
CA LEU A 280 -7.99 -9.23 -17.85
C LEU A 280 -8.92 -10.44 -18.10
N PRO A 281 -9.35 -10.73 -19.34
CA PRO A 281 -10.04 -11.99 -19.66
C PRO A 281 -9.20 -13.24 -19.36
N MET A 282 -7.91 -13.25 -19.69
CA MET A 282 -7.00 -14.37 -19.39
C MET A 282 -6.90 -14.62 -17.88
N VAL A 283 -6.68 -13.54 -17.11
CA VAL A 283 -6.62 -13.60 -15.64
C VAL A 283 -7.90 -14.17 -15.05
N ARG A 284 -9.07 -13.76 -15.55
CA ARG A 284 -10.38 -14.31 -15.14
C ARG A 284 -10.54 -15.80 -15.46
N ARG A 285 -10.00 -16.25 -16.60
CA ARG A 285 -10.04 -17.67 -16.98
C ARG A 285 -9.19 -18.54 -16.04
N ILE A 286 -8.07 -18.03 -15.55
CA ILE A 286 -7.14 -18.76 -14.67
C ILE A 286 -7.65 -18.77 -13.22
N THR A 287 -8.13 -17.63 -12.72
CA THR A 287 -8.51 -17.47 -11.30
C THR A 287 -9.94 -17.89 -10.97
N GLY A 288 -10.76 -18.18 -12.00
CA GLY A 288 -12.17 -18.50 -11.83
C GLY A 288 -13.06 -17.27 -11.60
N ARG A 289 -14.38 -17.49 -11.58
CA ARG A 289 -15.36 -16.40 -11.66
C ARG A 289 -15.40 -15.50 -10.41
N ARG A 290 -15.27 -16.06 -9.20
CA ARG A 290 -15.35 -15.29 -7.94
C ARG A 290 -14.13 -14.38 -7.76
N VAL A 291 -12.93 -14.95 -7.81
CA VAL A 291 -11.67 -14.20 -7.63
C VAL A 291 -11.41 -13.29 -8.82
N GLY A 292 -11.72 -13.75 -10.04
CA GLY A 292 -11.45 -13.01 -11.26
C GLY A 292 -12.18 -11.66 -11.36
N TRP A 293 -13.37 -11.52 -10.77
CA TRP A 293 -14.08 -10.23 -10.74
C TRP A 293 -13.41 -9.22 -9.81
N HIS A 294 -13.01 -9.65 -8.61
CA HIS A 294 -12.25 -8.79 -7.70
C HIS A 294 -10.92 -8.37 -8.32
N LEU A 295 -10.21 -9.30 -8.97
CA LEU A 295 -8.93 -9.01 -9.60
C LEU A 295 -9.07 -8.08 -10.82
N THR A 296 -10.16 -8.22 -11.59
CA THR A 296 -10.47 -7.30 -12.70
C THR A 296 -10.69 -5.88 -12.19
N GLU A 297 -11.41 -5.71 -11.09
CA GLU A 297 -11.65 -4.40 -10.49
C GLU A 297 -10.35 -3.77 -9.96
N VAL A 298 -9.59 -4.50 -9.14
CA VAL A 298 -8.33 -4.01 -8.54
C VAL A 298 -7.31 -3.65 -9.60
N LEU A 299 -7.07 -4.54 -10.59
CA LEU A 299 -6.09 -4.28 -11.64
C LEU A 299 -6.49 -3.09 -12.51
N THR A 300 -7.79 -2.89 -12.75
CA THR A 300 -8.27 -1.72 -13.51
C THR A 300 -8.09 -0.43 -12.70
N ARG A 301 -8.37 -0.46 -11.39
CA ARG A 301 -8.11 0.67 -10.50
C ARG A 301 -6.61 1.01 -10.48
N CYS A 302 -5.73 0.03 -10.28
CA CYS A 302 -4.28 0.23 -10.33
C CYS A 302 -3.81 0.79 -11.67
N TRP A 303 -4.33 0.28 -12.80
CA TRP A 303 -4.02 0.80 -14.13
C TRP A 303 -4.43 2.25 -14.31
N ASN A 304 -5.64 2.62 -13.85
CA ASN A 304 -6.14 3.98 -13.92
C ASN A 304 -5.33 4.93 -13.02
N THR A 305 -4.96 4.50 -11.81
CA THR A 305 -4.11 5.26 -10.89
C THR A 305 -2.72 5.49 -11.50
N LEU A 306 -2.08 4.43 -12.02
CA LEU A 306 -0.77 4.53 -12.67
C LEU A 306 -0.80 5.44 -13.89
N GLY A 307 -1.77 5.25 -14.79
CA GLY A 307 -1.94 6.09 -15.97
C GLY A 307 -2.28 7.54 -15.64
N GLY A 308 -3.08 7.76 -14.59
CA GLY A 308 -3.39 9.08 -14.05
C GLY A 308 -2.14 9.79 -13.51
N PHE A 309 -1.34 9.11 -12.69
CA PHE A 309 -0.08 9.63 -12.17
C PHE A 309 0.88 10.02 -13.28
N ILE A 310 1.18 9.10 -14.20
CA ILE A 310 2.14 9.33 -15.29
C ILE A 310 1.68 10.49 -16.19
N ARG A 311 0.38 10.59 -16.48
CA ARG A 311 -0.19 11.70 -17.27
C ARG A 311 -0.07 13.03 -16.54
N THR A 312 -0.42 13.06 -15.26
CA THR A 312 -0.28 14.27 -14.44
C THR A 312 1.17 14.69 -14.36
N GLN A 313 2.10 13.75 -14.14
CA GLN A 313 3.52 14.05 -14.08
C GLN A 313 4.05 14.58 -15.40
N ALA A 314 3.65 14.00 -16.53
CA ALA A 314 4.03 14.51 -17.84
C ALA A 314 3.54 15.95 -18.09
N ILE A 315 2.33 16.29 -17.62
CA ILE A 315 1.79 17.66 -17.72
C ILE A 315 2.58 18.62 -16.82
N VAL A 316 2.82 18.23 -15.57
CA VAL A 316 3.60 19.02 -14.60
C VAL A 316 5.01 19.28 -15.14
N SER A 317 5.74 18.22 -15.48
CA SER A 317 7.09 18.32 -16.05
C SER A 317 7.15 19.16 -17.33
N PHE A 318 6.11 19.11 -18.18
CA PHE A 318 6.03 19.95 -19.36
C PHE A 318 5.87 21.42 -19.01
N ILE A 319 5.01 21.74 -18.05
CA ILE A 319 4.80 23.09 -17.55
C ILE A 319 6.10 23.64 -16.95
N ASP A 320 6.79 22.85 -16.14
CA ASP A 320 8.07 23.24 -15.52
C ASP A 320 9.14 23.50 -16.58
N ALA A 321 9.32 22.55 -17.51
CA ALA A 321 10.26 22.70 -18.62
C ALA A 321 9.96 23.94 -19.47
N PHE A 322 8.68 24.24 -19.70
CA PHE A 322 8.26 25.41 -20.47
C PHE A 322 8.56 26.71 -19.72
N PHE A 323 8.13 26.87 -18.47
CA PHE A 323 8.31 28.11 -17.73
C PHE A 323 9.76 28.36 -17.30
N ILE A 324 10.47 27.32 -16.85
CA ILE A 324 11.90 27.42 -16.53
C ILE A 324 12.68 27.69 -17.81
N GLY A 325 12.41 26.93 -18.89
CA GLY A 325 13.03 27.16 -20.19
C GLY A 325 12.80 28.58 -20.72
N LEU A 326 11.57 29.09 -20.61
CA LEU A 326 11.23 30.46 -21.00
C LEU A 326 11.99 31.49 -20.14
N GLY A 327 12.08 31.28 -18.83
CA GLY A 327 12.88 32.12 -17.94
C GLY A 327 14.36 32.17 -18.35
N LEU A 328 14.94 31.03 -18.69
CA LEU A 328 16.32 30.94 -19.17
C LEU A 328 16.51 31.66 -20.52
N VAL A 329 15.55 31.54 -21.44
CA VAL A 329 15.57 32.27 -22.71
C VAL A 329 15.51 33.78 -22.48
N ILE A 330 14.61 34.26 -21.63
CA ILE A 330 14.47 35.69 -21.31
C ILE A 330 15.76 36.26 -20.71
N MET A 331 16.41 35.48 -19.83
CA MET A 331 17.67 35.86 -19.20
C MET A 331 18.90 35.63 -20.10
N ASN A 332 18.71 35.16 -21.33
CA ASN A 332 19.79 34.81 -22.27
C ASN A 332 20.83 33.85 -21.65
N VAL A 333 20.38 32.88 -20.87
CA VAL A 333 21.25 31.85 -20.28
C VAL A 333 21.56 30.82 -21.36
N PRO A 334 22.84 30.46 -21.57
CA PRO A 334 23.19 29.39 -22.50
C PRO A 334 22.60 28.06 -22.02
N LEU A 335 22.54 27.07 -22.91
CA LEU A 335 21.98 25.75 -22.63
C LEU A 335 20.50 25.75 -22.18
N TRP A 336 19.73 26.82 -22.39
CA TRP A 336 18.31 26.86 -22.01
C TRP A 336 17.51 25.66 -22.55
N GLY A 337 17.79 25.23 -23.79
CA GLY A 337 17.15 24.06 -24.41
C GLY A 337 17.50 22.74 -23.71
N PRO A 338 18.79 22.38 -23.59
CA PRO A 338 19.23 21.25 -22.76
C PRO A 338 18.67 21.26 -21.34
N LEU A 339 18.70 22.41 -20.66
CA LEU A 339 18.21 22.56 -19.29
C LEU A 339 16.69 22.38 -19.21
N ALA A 340 15.92 22.89 -20.17
CA ALA A 340 14.48 22.65 -20.23
C ALA A 340 14.17 21.15 -20.41
N ILE A 341 14.99 20.42 -21.15
CA ILE A 341 14.84 18.96 -21.30
C ILE A 341 15.21 18.20 -20.04
N ILE A 342 16.33 18.57 -19.41
CA ILE A 342 16.71 18.00 -18.12
C ILE A 342 15.62 18.27 -17.10
N THR A 343 14.99 19.45 -17.13
CA THR A 343 13.83 19.78 -16.31
C THR A 343 12.63 18.89 -16.64
N PHE A 344 12.31 18.69 -17.92
CA PHE A 344 11.20 17.82 -18.35
C PHE A 344 11.38 16.37 -17.87
N PHE A 345 12.54 15.76 -18.15
CA PHE A 345 12.80 14.38 -17.74
C PHE A 345 13.06 14.27 -16.24
N GLY A 346 13.74 15.25 -15.66
CA GLY A 346 14.01 15.34 -14.23
C GLY A 346 12.72 15.39 -13.43
N GLY A 347 11.72 16.16 -13.89
CA GLY A 347 10.43 16.28 -13.23
C GLY A 347 9.76 14.94 -12.95
N PHE A 348 10.07 13.86 -13.67
CA PHE A 348 9.55 12.52 -13.36
C PHE A 348 10.06 11.93 -12.04
N ILE A 349 11.19 12.39 -11.52
CA ILE A 349 11.80 11.94 -10.26
C ILE A 349 11.46 12.97 -9.17
N PRO A 350 10.52 12.68 -8.25
CA PRO A 350 10.08 13.65 -7.26
C PRO A 350 11.24 14.16 -6.41
N ILE A 351 11.23 15.46 -6.10
CA ILE A 351 12.23 16.17 -5.30
C ILE A 351 13.60 16.28 -5.99
N VAL A 352 14.18 15.14 -6.39
CA VAL A 352 15.51 15.06 -7.03
C VAL A 352 15.50 15.79 -8.36
N GLY A 353 14.47 15.61 -9.19
CA GLY A 353 14.33 16.23 -10.49
C GLY A 353 14.34 17.74 -10.45
N ALA A 354 13.42 18.30 -9.66
CA ALA A 354 13.29 19.75 -9.48
C ALA A 354 14.56 20.36 -8.89
N PHE A 355 15.14 19.73 -7.85
CA PHE A 355 16.35 20.23 -7.22
C PHE A 355 17.54 20.18 -8.17
N THR A 356 17.77 19.05 -8.85
CA THR A 356 18.93 18.90 -9.76
C THR A 356 18.81 19.76 -10.99
N ALA A 357 17.65 19.78 -11.67
CA ALA A 357 17.45 20.61 -12.85
C ALA A 357 17.48 22.11 -12.50
N GLY A 358 16.85 22.52 -11.41
CA GLY A 358 16.87 23.89 -10.91
C GLY A 358 18.27 24.34 -10.50
N ALA A 359 19.01 23.50 -9.77
CA ALA A 359 20.39 23.78 -9.38
C ALA A 359 21.30 23.90 -10.61
N LEU A 360 21.18 23.00 -11.58
CA LEU A 360 21.94 23.09 -12.83
C LEU A 360 21.61 24.37 -13.60
N ALA A 361 20.34 24.77 -13.65
CA ALA A 361 19.94 26.01 -14.32
C ALA A 361 20.52 27.26 -13.65
N VAL A 362 20.47 27.32 -12.31
CA VAL A 362 21.04 28.43 -11.53
C VAL A 362 22.56 28.45 -11.64
N LEU A 363 23.22 27.30 -11.58
CA LEU A 363 24.67 27.17 -11.69
C LEU A 363 25.17 27.60 -13.08
N VAL A 364 24.50 27.16 -14.15
CA VAL A 364 24.81 27.60 -15.51
C VAL A 364 24.62 29.10 -15.66
N ALA A 365 23.54 29.67 -15.11
CA ALA A 365 23.31 31.11 -15.11
C ALA A 365 24.40 31.89 -14.32
N LEU A 366 24.84 31.35 -13.18
CA LEU A 366 25.90 31.94 -12.36
C LEU A 366 27.22 31.99 -13.11
N VAL A 367 27.58 30.87 -13.73
CA VAL A 367 28.82 30.71 -14.48
C VAL A 367 28.82 31.57 -15.75
N ALA A 368 27.74 31.56 -16.52
CA ALA A 368 27.72 32.20 -17.83
C ALA A 368 27.29 33.67 -17.81
N ASN A 369 26.46 34.08 -16.86
CA ASN A 369 25.82 35.40 -16.85
C ASN A 369 26.04 36.17 -15.54
N GLY A 370 26.76 35.60 -14.56
CA GLY A 370 27.09 36.22 -13.29
C GLY A 370 26.02 36.11 -12.20
N PHE A 371 26.36 36.61 -11.01
CA PHE A 371 25.61 36.41 -9.77
C PHE A 371 24.17 36.97 -9.80
N THR A 372 23.98 38.17 -10.35
CA THR A 372 22.64 38.79 -10.41
C THR A 372 21.68 37.98 -11.27
N THR A 373 22.15 37.48 -12.42
CA THR A 373 21.35 36.63 -13.31
C THR A 373 20.99 35.32 -12.63
N ALA A 374 21.93 34.71 -11.92
CA ALA A 374 21.69 33.49 -11.14
C ALA A 374 20.61 33.67 -10.08
N LEU A 375 20.61 34.80 -9.35
CA LEU A 375 19.56 35.10 -8.37
C LEU A 375 18.18 35.28 -9.01
N ILE A 376 18.11 35.91 -10.18
CA ILE A 376 16.84 36.05 -10.91
C ILE A 376 16.36 34.68 -11.39
N VAL A 377 17.24 33.85 -11.95
CA VAL A 377 16.92 32.48 -12.36
C VAL A 377 16.47 31.63 -11.17
N LEU A 378 17.13 31.75 -10.02
CA LEU A 378 16.71 31.10 -8.77
C LEU A 378 15.30 31.57 -8.37
N GLY A 379 15.03 32.87 -8.44
CA GLY A 379 13.70 33.43 -8.21
C GLY A 379 12.64 32.85 -9.15
N ILE A 380 12.96 32.69 -10.43
CA ILE A 380 12.07 32.06 -11.42
C ILE A 380 11.82 30.59 -11.07
N VAL A 381 12.87 29.81 -10.80
CA VAL A 381 12.76 28.39 -10.44
C VAL A 381 11.89 28.22 -9.20
N LEU A 382 12.14 29.03 -8.15
CA LEU A 382 11.33 29.01 -6.93
C LEU A 382 9.88 29.43 -7.20
N ALA A 383 9.64 30.46 -8.03
CA ALA A 383 8.28 30.89 -8.38
C ALA A 383 7.52 29.78 -9.13
N VAL A 384 8.16 29.10 -10.08
CA VAL A 384 7.58 27.95 -10.80
C VAL A 384 7.30 26.82 -9.81
N GLN A 385 8.24 26.48 -8.93
CA GLN A 385 8.06 25.43 -7.92
C GLN A 385 6.90 25.74 -6.96
N GLN A 386 6.73 27.01 -6.57
CA GLN A 386 5.61 27.44 -5.72
C GLN A 386 4.27 27.38 -6.47
N LEU A 387 4.24 27.73 -7.75
CA LEU A 387 3.07 27.55 -8.59
C LEU A 387 2.72 26.06 -8.74
N GLU A 388 3.75 25.23 -8.92
CA GLU A 388 3.62 23.79 -9.04
C GLU A 388 3.01 23.19 -7.76
N GLY A 389 3.63 23.44 -6.60
CA GLY A 389 3.22 22.86 -5.33
C GLY A 389 1.86 23.38 -4.82
N ASN A 390 1.56 24.66 -5.02
CA ASN A 390 0.34 25.27 -4.45
C ASN A 390 -0.86 25.26 -5.39
N VAL A 391 -0.66 25.12 -6.71
CA VAL A 391 -1.75 25.22 -7.69
C VAL A 391 -1.79 23.99 -8.60
N LEU A 392 -0.72 23.69 -9.32
CA LEU A 392 -0.73 22.63 -10.33
C LEU A 392 -0.92 21.25 -9.70
N GLN A 393 -0.18 20.94 -8.63
CA GLN A 393 -0.28 19.65 -7.94
C GLN A 393 -1.69 19.44 -7.36
N PRO A 394 -2.31 20.35 -6.59
CA PRO A 394 -3.69 20.18 -6.15
C PRO A 394 -4.68 20.01 -7.30
N VAL A 395 -4.58 20.81 -8.36
CA VAL A 395 -5.53 20.75 -9.49
C VAL A 395 -5.37 19.46 -10.29
N LEU A 396 -4.14 19.00 -10.53
CA LEU A 396 -3.85 17.86 -11.41
C LEU A 396 -3.78 16.52 -10.65
N GLN A 397 -3.44 16.52 -9.35
CA GLN A 397 -3.27 15.31 -8.53
C GLN A 397 -4.42 15.04 -7.55
N SER A 398 -5.28 16.02 -7.23
CA SER A 398 -6.40 15.83 -6.27
C SER A 398 -7.32 14.65 -6.57
N ARG A 399 -7.43 14.27 -7.86
CA ARG A 399 -8.26 13.15 -8.30
C ARG A 399 -7.51 11.82 -8.39
N ALA A 400 -6.18 11.83 -8.48
CA ALA A 400 -5.40 10.68 -8.93
C ALA A 400 -4.87 9.80 -7.78
N MET A 401 -4.48 10.37 -6.63
CA MET A 401 -3.67 9.60 -5.66
C MET A 401 -4.16 9.61 -4.21
N LYS A 402 -4.91 10.63 -3.73
CA LYS A 402 -5.41 10.73 -2.32
C LYS A 402 -4.43 10.18 -1.24
N MET A 403 -3.12 10.38 -1.42
CA MET A 403 -2.10 9.86 -0.51
C MET A 403 -1.62 10.95 0.42
N HIS A 404 -1.31 10.57 1.66
CA HIS A 404 -0.68 11.46 2.62
C HIS A 404 0.78 11.74 2.20
N ALA A 405 1.24 12.99 2.31
CA ALA A 405 2.58 13.40 1.85
C ALA A 405 3.72 12.57 2.49
N VAL A 406 3.55 12.17 3.76
CA VAL A 406 4.52 11.30 4.46
C VAL A 406 4.68 9.94 3.76
N VAL A 407 3.62 9.37 3.18
CA VAL A 407 3.70 8.09 2.45
C VAL A 407 4.56 8.27 1.20
N VAL A 408 4.39 9.38 0.48
CA VAL A 408 5.20 9.70 -0.70
C VAL A 408 6.67 9.85 -0.30
N LEU A 409 6.96 10.65 0.72
CA LEU A 409 8.33 10.87 1.22
C LEU A 409 9.00 9.55 1.64
N LEU A 410 8.34 8.75 2.48
CA LEU A 410 8.86 7.46 2.92
C LEU A 410 9.09 6.51 1.75
N SER A 411 8.17 6.48 0.79
CA SER A 411 8.29 5.63 -0.39
C SER A 411 9.51 6.02 -1.23
N VAL A 412 9.72 7.32 -1.46
CA VAL A 412 10.90 7.83 -2.21
C VAL A 412 12.19 7.51 -1.46
N THR A 413 12.23 7.70 -0.15
CA THR A 413 13.41 7.38 0.67
C THR A 413 13.73 5.88 0.63
N VAL A 414 12.72 5.01 0.81
CA VAL A 414 12.89 3.56 0.79
C VAL A 414 13.24 3.07 -0.62
N GLY A 415 12.53 3.52 -1.64
CA GLY A 415 12.79 3.16 -3.04
C GLY A 415 14.17 3.62 -3.49
N GLY A 416 14.53 4.85 -3.17
CA GLY A 416 15.86 5.42 -3.43
C GLY A 416 16.98 4.65 -2.74
N GLY A 417 16.79 4.28 -1.47
CA GLY A 417 17.77 3.49 -0.72
C GLY A 417 17.95 2.06 -1.25
N LEU A 418 16.88 1.41 -1.73
CA LEU A 418 16.92 0.03 -2.19
C LEU A 418 17.38 -0.12 -3.65
N PHE A 419 16.95 0.77 -4.55
CA PHE A 419 17.16 0.62 -5.99
C PHE A 419 17.70 1.88 -6.66
N GLY A 420 18.29 2.80 -5.88
CA GLY A 420 18.89 4.03 -6.37
C GLY A 420 17.88 4.95 -7.07
N ILE A 421 18.35 5.66 -8.09
CA ILE A 421 17.56 6.64 -8.84
C ILE A 421 16.31 6.01 -9.46
N ILE A 422 16.43 4.79 -9.97
CA ILE A 422 15.30 4.04 -10.56
C ILE A 422 14.26 3.73 -9.48
N GLY A 423 14.68 3.32 -8.28
CA GLY A 423 13.77 3.08 -7.17
C GLY A 423 13.07 4.35 -6.67
N ALA A 424 13.78 5.48 -6.63
CA ALA A 424 13.19 6.77 -6.28
C ALA A 424 12.12 7.21 -7.30
N PHE A 425 12.37 7.00 -8.60
CA PHE A 425 11.40 7.26 -9.67
C PHE A 425 10.14 6.38 -9.53
N LEU A 426 10.33 5.07 -9.29
CA LEU A 426 9.24 4.10 -9.24
C LEU A 426 8.47 4.11 -7.91
N ALA A 427 9.06 4.65 -6.85
CA ALA A 427 8.52 4.63 -5.49
C ALA A 427 7.07 5.11 -5.40
N VAL A 428 6.79 6.28 -5.96
CA VAL A 428 5.49 6.94 -5.84
C VAL A 428 4.38 6.18 -6.59
N PRO A 429 4.54 5.80 -7.87
CA PRO A 429 3.53 5.01 -8.56
C PRO A 429 3.33 3.61 -7.93
N VAL A 430 4.39 2.97 -7.43
CA VAL A 430 4.25 1.69 -6.72
C VAL A 430 3.47 1.86 -5.42
N ALA A 431 3.81 2.87 -4.61
CA ALA A 431 3.09 3.18 -3.38
C ALA A 431 1.60 3.45 -3.65
N ALA A 432 1.29 4.20 -4.70
CA ALA A 432 -0.09 4.47 -5.09
C ALA A 432 -0.89 3.21 -5.46
N MET A 433 -0.28 2.28 -6.21
CA MET A 433 -0.92 1.00 -6.52
C MET A 433 -1.18 0.18 -5.24
N ILE A 434 -0.23 0.19 -4.30
CA ILE A 434 -0.40 -0.48 -3.00
C ILE A 434 -1.54 0.16 -2.20
N THR A 435 -1.57 1.49 -2.11
CA THR A 435 -2.66 2.22 -1.46
C THR A 435 -4.01 1.92 -2.10
N GLU A 436 -4.06 1.79 -3.43
CA GLU A 436 -5.29 1.46 -4.15
C GLU A 436 -5.80 0.05 -3.83
N ILE A 437 -4.90 -0.92 -3.66
CA ILE A 437 -5.26 -2.27 -3.19
C ILE A 437 -5.85 -2.21 -1.78
N PHE A 438 -5.19 -1.49 -0.86
CA PHE A 438 -5.72 -1.31 0.50
C PHE A 438 -7.07 -0.60 0.53
N ARG A 439 -7.23 0.44 -0.30
CA ARG A 439 -8.50 1.17 -0.44
C ARG A 439 -9.62 0.25 -0.91
N TYR A 440 -9.36 -0.59 -1.89
CA TYR A 440 -10.35 -1.58 -2.33
C TYR A 440 -10.67 -2.63 -1.25
N MET A 441 -9.67 -3.08 -0.47
CA MET A 441 -9.93 -3.96 0.67
C MET A 441 -10.77 -3.29 1.76
N GLY A 442 -10.55 -1.99 2.02
CA GLY A 442 -11.38 -1.16 2.89
C GLY A 442 -12.81 -1.08 2.37
N ASP A 443 -13.00 -0.70 1.10
CA ASP A 443 -14.32 -0.66 0.44
C ASP A 443 -15.09 -1.99 0.59
N LEU A 444 -14.38 -3.13 0.46
CA LEU A 444 -14.96 -4.46 0.64
C LEU A 444 -15.32 -4.81 2.09
N THR A 445 -14.64 -4.20 3.05
CA THR A 445 -14.88 -4.36 4.50
C THR A 445 -16.06 -3.51 4.92
N ASP A 446 -16.13 -2.26 4.47
CA ASP A 446 -17.25 -1.34 4.73
C ASP A 446 -18.57 -1.89 4.18
N LEU A 447 -18.53 -2.55 3.02
CA LEU A 447 -19.69 -3.28 2.46
C LEU A 447 -20.12 -4.47 3.32
N ALA A 448 -19.17 -5.12 4.00
CA ALA A 448 -19.45 -6.29 4.82
C ALA A 448 -19.98 -5.90 6.21
N THR A 449 -19.56 -4.76 6.75
CA THR A 449 -20.09 -4.20 8.00
C THR A 449 -21.43 -3.48 7.78
N GLY A 450 -21.70 -3.04 6.55
CA GLY A 450 -22.88 -2.25 6.21
C GLY A 450 -22.69 -0.75 6.47
N GLU A 451 -21.46 -0.30 6.68
CA GLU A 451 -21.10 1.12 6.84
C GLU A 451 -21.24 1.89 5.53
N LYS A 452 -21.06 1.21 4.39
CA LYS A 452 -21.23 1.78 3.04
C LYS A 452 -22.13 0.90 2.18
N HIS A 453 -22.88 1.53 1.29
CA HIS A 453 -23.64 0.83 0.26
C HIS A 453 -22.84 0.75 -1.04
N SER A 454 -23.16 -0.23 -1.90
CA SER A 454 -22.48 -0.40 -3.18
C SER A 454 -22.66 0.80 -4.12
N ALA A 455 -23.70 1.60 -3.91
CA ALA A 455 -23.94 2.86 -4.62
C ALA A 455 -22.95 3.97 -4.25
N ASP A 456 -22.37 3.93 -3.05
CA ASP A 456 -21.45 4.95 -2.54
C ASP A 456 -20.00 4.74 -3.02
N ILE A 457 -19.71 3.55 -3.57
CA ILE A 457 -18.37 3.15 -4.01
C ILE A 457 -18.24 3.34 -5.52
N ASP A 458 -17.25 4.13 -5.93
CA ASP A 458 -16.91 4.32 -7.33
C ASP A 458 -16.12 3.12 -7.87
N PHE A 459 -16.84 2.15 -8.43
CA PHE A 459 -16.25 1.00 -9.10
C PHE A 459 -15.81 1.32 -10.53
N ALA A 460 -14.56 0.98 -10.85
CA ALA A 460 -13.94 1.16 -12.15
C ALA A 460 -14.50 0.22 -13.21
N THR A 461 -15.06 -0.93 -12.82
CA THR A 461 -15.58 -1.94 -13.74
C THR A 461 -17.00 -2.37 -13.39
N SER A 462 -17.74 -2.84 -14.39
CA SER A 462 -19.06 -3.46 -14.20
C SER A 462 -18.99 -4.72 -13.32
N ALA A 463 -17.89 -5.47 -13.39
CA ALA A 463 -17.65 -6.63 -12.53
C ALA A 463 -17.49 -6.20 -11.05
N GLY A 464 -16.81 -5.09 -10.79
CA GLY A 464 -16.71 -4.48 -9.46
C GLY A 464 -18.09 -4.13 -8.90
N LYS A 465 -18.93 -3.43 -9.68
CA LYS A 465 -20.31 -3.08 -9.28
C LYS A 465 -21.14 -4.30 -8.90
N GLN A 466 -21.09 -5.37 -9.70
CA GLN A 466 -21.80 -6.62 -9.42
C GLN A 466 -21.29 -7.29 -8.14
N THR A 467 -19.98 -7.27 -7.93
CA THR A 467 -19.36 -7.86 -6.75
C THR A 467 -19.72 -7.09 -5.47
N GLY A 468 -19.75 -5.75 -5.55
CA GLY A 468 -20.21 -4.88 -4.48
C GLY A 468 -21.67 -5.15 -4.11
N ALA A 469 -22.56 -5.18 -5.11
CA ALA A 469 -23.98 -5.48 -4.89
C ALA A 469 -24.21 -6.87 -4.27
N GLN A 470 -23.45 -7.89 -4.70
CA GLN A 470 -23.53 -9.23 -4.11
C GLN A 470 -23.09 -9.25 -2.63
N ARG A 471 -22.04 -8.51 -2.29
CA ARG A 471 -21.58 -8.40 -0.90
C ARG A 471 -22.57 -7.65 -0.02
N GLU A 472 -23.12 -6.55 -0.52
CA GLU A 472 -24.14 -5.78 0.19
C GLU A 472 -25.37 -6.64 0.49
N GLN A 473 -25.86 -7.42 -0.48
CA GLN A 473 -26.95 -8.36 -0.26
C GLN A 473 -26.59 -9.44 0.78
N ALA A 474 -25.35 -9.92 0.80
CA ALA A 474 -24.89 -10.88 1.80
C ALA A 474 -24.84 -10.26 3.21
N ALA A 475 -24.38 -9.02 3.32
CA ALA A 475 -24.37 -8.27 4.58
C ALA A 475 -25.80 -8.04 5.11
N GLN A 476 -26.74 -7.66 4.23
CA GLN A 476 -28.16 -7.52 4.59
C GLN A 476 -28.75 -8.84 5.11
N ARG A 477 -28.52 -9.96 4.39
CA ARG A 477 -28.98 -11.30 4.84
C ARG A 477 -28.41 -11.68 6.21
N TRP A 478 -27.15 -11.35 6.46
CA TRP A 478 -26.51 -11.59 7.75
C TRP A 478 -27.15 -10.76 8.87
N GLN A 479 -27.41 -9.48 8.61
CA GLN A 479 -28.10 -8.59 9.56
C GLN A 479 -29.52 -9.07 9.85
N ASP A 480 -30.28 -9.48 8.83
CA ASP A 480 -31.63 -9.99 8.98
C ASP A 480 -31.67 -11.31 9.75
N TRP A 481 -30.74 -12.23 9.45
CA TRP A 481 -30.57 -13.46 10.23
C TRP A 481 -30.24 -13.16 11.69
N ARG A 482 -29.32 -12.22 11.96
CA ARG A 482 -28.98 -11.80 13.32
C ARG A 482 -30.19 -11.23 14.06
N LYS A 483 -30.99 -10.37 13.41
CA LYS A 483 -32.24 -9.84 13.98
C LYS A 483 -33.26 -10.93 14.28
N SER A 484 -33.36 -11.95 13.41
CA SER A 484 -34.29 -13.08 13.61
C SER A 484 -33.95 -13.93 14.84
N LEU A 485 -32.69 -13.92 15.27
CA LEU A 485 -32.24 -14.60 16.49
C LEU A 485 -32.51 -13.79 17.75
N THR A 486 -32.50 -12.45 17.65
CA THR A 486 -32.63 -11.56 18.80
C THR A 486 -34.06 -11.10 19.06
N SER A 487 -34.88 -10.96 18.03
CA SER A 487 -36.26 -10.44 18.10
C SER A 487 -37.29 -11.38 17.45
N ASP A 488 -38.49 -11.43 18.01
CA ASP A 488 -39.65 -12.15 17.47
C ASP A 488 -40.42 -11.31 16.43
N GLU A 489 -41.38 -11.90 15.72
CA GLU A 489 -42.16 -11.20 14.67
C GLU A 489 -42.90 -9.94 15.17
N SER A 490 -43.12 -9.82 16.50
CA SER A 490 -43.69 -8.66 17.19
C SER A 490 -42.68 -7.58 17.59
N GLY A 491 -41.37 -7.81 17.38
CA GLY A 491 -40.28 -6.92 17.81
C GLY A 491 -39.80 -7.15 19.25
N GLU A 492 -40.39 -8.09 19.99
CA GLU A 492 -39.95 -8.43 21.35
C GLU A 492 -38.73 -9.36 21.37
N PRO A 493 -37.79 -9.19 22.31
CA PRO A 493 -36.60 -10.04 22.38
C PRO A 493 -36.94 -11.49 22.74
N LYS A 494 -36.47 -12.46 21.95
CA LYS A 494 -36.73 -13.89 22.16
C LYS A 494 -36.18 -14.38 23.51
N PRO A 495 -36.81 -15.36 24.20
CA PRO A 495 -36.34 -15.86 25.49
C PRO A 495 -34.87 -16.35 25.48
N PHE A 496 -34.45 -16.95 24.36
CA PHE A 496 -33.08 -17.46 24.15
C PHE A 496 -32.06 -16.34 23.88
N SER A 497 -32.49 -15.15 23.45
CA SER A 497 -31.59 -14.03 23.19
C SER A 497 -30.98 -13.44 24.46
N ARG A 498 -31.67 -13.57 25.61
CA ARG A 498 -31.12 -13.21 26.94
C ARG A 498 -29.93 -14.08 27.35
N PHE A 499 -29.90 -15.34 26.89
CA PHE A 499 -28.83 -16.29 27.19
C PHE A 499 -27.62 -16.12 26.26
N LEU A 500 -27.85 -15.70 25.01
CA LEU A 500 -26.81 -15.39 24.04
C LEU A 500 -26.26 -13.96 24.15
N ALA A 501 -26.98 -13.05 24.80
CA ALA A 501 -26.58 -11.65 24.97
C ALA A 501 -25.15 -11.46 25.54
N PRO A 502 -24.66 -12.27 26.49
CA PRO A 502 -23.28 -12.16 26.98
C PRO A 502 -22.21 -12.69 26.01
N LEU A 503 -22.60 -13.51 25.01
CA LEU A 503 -21.69 -14.17 24.06
C LEU A 503 -21.61 -13.43 22.71
N LEU A 504 -22.49 -12.45 22.49
CA LEU A 504 -22.54 -11.65 21.27
C LEU A 504 -21.85 -10.29 21.51
N PRO A 505 -21.05 -9.78 20.56
CA PRO A 505 -20.48 -8.44 20.69
C PRO A 505 -21.60 -7.40 20.81
N ASP A 506 -21.50 -6.56 21.84
CA ASP A 506 -22.49 -5.53 22.19
C ASP A 506 -22.47 -4.43 21.11
N ASP A 507 -23.57 -4.27 20.37
CA ASP A 507 -23.68 -3.37 19.21
C ASP A 507 -24.07 -1.93 19.64
N LYS A 508 -23.49 -1.47 20.75
CA LYS A 508 -23.87 -0.20 21.39
C LYS A 508 -23.27 1.04 20.70
N ASP A 509 -22.32 0.87 19.80
CA ASP A 509 -21.60 1.99 19.19
C ASP A 509 -22.26 2.56 17.91
N SER A 510 -23.32 1.93 17.36
CA SER A 510 -23.95 2.42 16.13
C SER A 510 -25.06 3.47 16.33
N LYS A 511 -25.45 3.77 17.58
CA LYS A 511 -26.60 4.65 17.87
C LYS A 511 -26.27 6.10 18.23
N ASP A 512 -25.02 6.46 18.53
CA ASP A 512 -24.69 7.82 18.98
C ASP A 512 -24.44 8.85 17.86
N GLY A 513 -24.66 8.50 16.59
CA GLY A 513 -24.39 9.38 15.45
C GLY A 513 -25.59 10.09 14.82
N LYS A 514 -26.83 9.86 15.28
CA LYS A 514 -28.04 10.25 14.51
C LYS A 514 -29.06 11.19 15.16
N ASP A 515 -28.81 11.70 16.36
CA ASP A 515 -29.74 12.65 17.01
C ASP A 515 -29.09 14.02 17.13
N GLY A 516 -29.17 14.83 16.08
CA GLY A 516 -28.56 16.16 16.11
C GLY A 516 -28.76 17.02 14.87
N LYS A 517 -29.94 16.99 14.23
CA LYS A 517 -30.50 18.07 13.39
C LYS A 517 -31.80 17.58 12.79
N ASP A 518 -32.91 18.09 13.30
CA ASP A 518 -34.06 18.56 12.51
C ASP A 518 -35.24 18.79 13.45
N GLY A 519 -35.61 20.05 13.63
CA GLY A 519 -36.71 20.43 14.50
C GLY A 519 -36.77 21.92 14.76
N LYS A 520 -37.16 22.71 13.76
CA LYS A 520 -37.84 23.99 14.01
C LYS A 520 -38.78 24.37 12.86
N ASP A 521 -40.03 23.98 13.07
CA ASP A 521 -41.26 24.79 12.94
C ASP A 521 -41.53 25.52 11.62
N ASP A 522 -42.32 24.88 10.74
CA ASP A 522 -43.22 25.57 9.82
C ASP A 522 -44.68 25.24 10.20
N LYS A 523 -45.44 26.27 10.57
CA LYS A 523 -46.88 26.21 10.80
C LYS A 523 -47.56 27.18 9.83
N PRO A 524 -48.64 26.80 9.12
CA PRO A 524 -49.28 27.68 8.15
C PRO A 524 -50.37 28.52 8.82
N SER A 525 -50.43 29.80 8.49
CA SER A 525 -51.65 30.60 8.65
C SER A 525 -51.87 31.49 7.44
N ASP A 526 -52.96 31.19 6.78
CA ASP A 526 -53.64 31.93 5.72
C ASP A 526 -53.96 33.39 6.11
N GLY A 527 -54.08 34.28 5.12
CA GLY A 527 -54.66 35.61 5.34
C GLY A 527 -54.05 36.79 4.56
N SER A 528 -54.59 37.03 3.37
CA SER A 528 -55.11 38.34 2.92
C SER A 528 -54.20 39.59 2.84
N ALA A 529 -54.15 40.13 1.61
CA ALA A 529 -54.26 41.54 1.23
C ALA A 529 -53.02 42.48 1.23
N SER A 530 -52.70 42.85 -0.02
CA SER A 530 -52.66 44.24 -0.53
C SER A 530 -51.38 45.07 -0.47
N LYS A 531 -51.18 45.73 -1.63
CA LYS A 531 -50.54 47.03 -1.90
C LYS A 531 -49.01 47.11 -2.09
N GLN A 532 -48.69 47.63 -3.29
CA GLN A 532 -47.76 48.75 -3.60
C GLN A 532 -46.35 48.66 -2.99
N SER A 533 -45.26 48.74 -3.73
CA SER A 533 -44.98 49.52 -4.94
C SER A 533 -43.71 49.01 -5.61
#